data_AF-A0AAV1F3S4-F1
#
_entry.id   AF-A0AAV1F3S4-F1
#
_cell.length_a   1.000
_cell.length_b   1.000
_cell.length_c   1.000
_cell.angle_alpha   90.00
_cell.angle_beta   90.00
_cell.angle_gamma   90.00
#
_symmetry.space_group_name_H-M   'P 1'
#
loop_
_entity.id
_entity.type
_entity.pdbx_description
1 polymer ?
#
loop_
_entity_poly.entity_id
_entity_poly.type
_entity_poly.pdbx_seq_one_letter_code
_entity_poly.pdbx_strand_id
1 'polypeptide(L)'
;MPRQMKNSMHPVTPRFPQPPHLPLCHPPTLQPQRRRERRKRRRRKGKKTGKKWKKQKRPKRKKAKSSKDKGRRRATNPQQVVEGYKKVLGHFQKGKNLSETYNAVDIDRNTITTSGFIPELAISVPDKYADVLQGYSRS
;
A
#
# COMPACT_ATOMS: atom_id res chain seq x y z
N MET A 1 50.91 -60.36 -25.79
CA MET A 1 50.39 -59.32 -24.87
C MET A 1 49.15 -58.68 -25.49
N PRO A 2 47.93 -58.93 -24.98
CA PRO A 2 46.74 -58.32 -25.55
C PRO A 2 46.55 -56.89 -25.03
N ARG A 3 46.29 -55.95 -25.94
CA ARG A 3 46.11 -54.53 -25.66
C ARG A 3 44.67 -54.30 -25.16
N GLN A 4 44.51 -54.00 -23.87
CA GLN A 4 43.21 -53.66 -23.27
C GLN A 4 42.71 -52.34 -23.87
N MET A 5 41.63 -52.38 -24.66
CA MET A 5 40.94 -51.20 -25.16
C MET A 5 39.96 -50.72 -24.09
N LYS A 6 40.26 -49.58 -23.47
CA LYS A 6 39.38 -48.92 -22.50
C LYS A 6 38.31 -48.15 -23.27
N ASN A 7 37.14 -48.76 -23.47
CA ASN A 7 35.97 -48.05 -23.97
C ASN A 7 35.41 -47.19 -22.83
N SER A 8 35.76 -45.90 -22.80
CA SER A 8 35.11 -44.94 -21.90
C SER A 8 33.74 -44.58 -22.46
N MET A 9 32.71 -45.29 -22.02
CA MET A 9 31.33 -44.83 -22.22
C MET A 9 31.07 -43.64 -21.29
N HIS A 10 31.14 -42.43 -21.82
CA HIS A 10 30.54 -41.28 -21.17
C HIS A 10 29.01 -41.36 -21.35
N PRO A 11 28.20 -41.06 -20.32
CA PRO A 11 26.76 -41.04 -20.48
C PRO A 11 26.36 -39.93 -21.45
N VAL A 12 25.78 -40.30 -22.58
CA VAL A 12 25.12 -39.36 -23.48
C VAL A 12 23.88 -38.87 -22.75
N THR A 13 23.95 -37.64 -22.23
CA THR A 13 22.78 -36.99 -21.64
C THR A 13 21.72 -36.80 -22.72
N PRO A 14 20.45 -37.18 -22.49
CA PRO A 14 19.38 -36.91 -23.44
C PRO A 14 19.23 -35.39 -23.54
N ARG A 15 19.57 -34.84 -24.72
CA ARG A 15 19.42 -33.43 -25.01
C ARG A 15 17.94 -33.16 -25.21
N PHE A 16 17.24 -32.81 -24.14
CA PHE A 16 15.87 -32.32 -24.23
C PHE A 16 15.84 -31.13 -25.21
N PRO A 17 14.88 -31.09 -26.16
CA PRO A 17 14.76 -29.96 -27.08
C PRO A 17 14.56 -28.70 -26.24
N GLN A 18 15.42 -27.70 -26.44
CA GLN A 18 15.24 -26.43 -25.75
C GLN A 18 13.90 -25.84 -26.16
N PRO A 19 13.05 -25.39 -25.21
CA PRO A 19 11.83 -24.72 -25.56
C PRO A 19 12.16 -23.47 -26.39
N PRO A 20 11.35 -23.13 -27.41
CA PRO A 20 11.56 -21.89 -28.16
C PRO A 20 11.59 -20.74 -27.15
N HIS A 21 12.56 -19.85 -27.29
CA HIS A 21 12.69 -18.68 -26.46
C HIS A 21 11.39 -17.87 -26.58
N LEU A 22 10.54 -17.94 -25.55
CA LEU A 22 9.42 -17.03 -25.47
C LEU A 22 10.02 -15.62 -25.37
N PRO A 23 9.55 -14.66 -26.18
CA PRO A 23 10.04 -13.30 -26.08
C PRO A 23 9.81 -12.85 -24.64
N LEU A 24 10.90 -12.53 -23.94
CA LEU A 24 10.87 -11.99 -22.59
C LEU A 24 9.85 -10.85 -22.64
N CYS A 25 8.68 -11.02 -22.03
CA CYS A 25 7.70 -9.96 -21.97
C CYS A 25 8.27 -8.91 -21.02
N HIS A 26 8.95 -7.92 -21.60
CA HIS A 26 9.38 -6.76 -20.87
C HIS A 26 8.09 -6.09 -20.39
N PRO A 27 7.92 -5.81 -19.09
CA PRO A 27 6.78 -5.03 -18.64
C PRO A 27 6.77 -3.76 -19.49
N PRO A 28 5.64 -3.34 -20.09
CA PRO A 28 5.62 -2.16 -20.92
C PRO A 28 6.13 -1.02 -20.05
N THR A 29 7.36 -0.57 -20.33
CA THR A 29 7.94 0.60 -19.71
C THR A 29 7.01 1.71 -20.13
N LEU A 30 6.15 2.12 -19.18
CA LEU A 30 5.26 3.25 -19.37
C LEU A 30 6.17 4.45 -19.60
N GLN A 31 6.44 4.73 -20.89
CA GLN A 31 7.36 5.78 -21.27
C GLN A 31 7.00 7.03 -20.47
N PRO A 32 7.97 7.73 -19.86
CA PRO A 32 7.71 8.86 -18.96
C PRO A 32 6.71 9.88 -19.53
N GLN A 33 6.70 10.01 -20.87
CA GLN A 33 5.76 10.83 -21.63
C GLN A 33 4.29 10.37 -21.48
N ARG A 34 4.00 9.07 -21.66
CA ARG A 34 2.65 8.50 -21.46
C ARG A 34 2.17 8.63 -20.01
N ARG A 35 3.07 8.51 -19.01
CA ARG A 35 2.74 8.75 -17.59
C ARG A 35 2.39 10.22 -17.34
N ARG A 36 3.17 11.15 -17.90
CA ARG A 36 2.92 12.61 -17.82
C ARG A 36 1.62 13.00 -18.50
N GLU A 37 1.32 12.38 -19.63
CA GLU A 37 0.09 12.62 -20.40
C GLU A 37 -1.14 12.05 -19.69
N ARG A 38 -1.06 10.85 -19.11
CA ARG A 38 -2.13 10.28 -18.26
C ARG A 38 -2.38 11.15 -17.02
N ARG A 39 -1.33 11.74 -16.43
CA ARG A 39 -1.45 12.73 -15.32
C ARG A 39 -2.07 14.05 -15.79
N LYS A 40 -1.72 14.56 -16.97
CA LYS A 40 -2.37 15.72 -17.61
C LYS A 40 -3.84 15.43 -17.93
N ARG A 41 -4.18 14.25 -18.48
CA ARG A 41 -5.55 13.80 -18.74
C ARG A 41 -6.38 13.72 -17.45
N ARG A 42 -5.84 13.13 -16.37
CA ARG A 42 -6.50 13.12 -15.05
C ARG A 42 -6.75 14.54 -14.52
N ARG A 43 -5.76 15.45 -14.60
CA ARG A 43 -5.93 16.87 -14.24
C ARG A 43 -6.99 17.59 -15.10
N ARG A 44 -7.04 17.31 -16.40
CA ARG A 44 -8.06 17.85 -17.33
C ARG A 44 -9.45 17.28 -17.03
N LYS A 45 -9.57 15.98 -16.72
CA LYS A 45 -10.84 15.33 -16.35
C LYS A 45 -11.38 15.88 -15.03
N GLY A 46 -10.52 16.07 -14.03
CA GLY A 46 -10.88 16.76 -12.78
C GLY A 46 -11.23 18.24 -12.95
N LYS A 47 -10.62 18.94 -13.93
CA LYS A 47 -11.00 20.32 -14.29
C LYS A 47 -12.32 20.39 -15.09
N LYS A 48 -12.66 19.37 -15.89
CA LYS A 48 -13.91 19.31 -16.67
C LYS A 48 -15.12 18.96 -15.80
N THR A 49 -14.97 18.11 -14.79
CA THR A 49 -16.05 17.83 -13.81
C THR A 49 -16.30 19.02 -12.87
N GLY A 50 -15.33 19.91 -12.69
CA GLY A 50 -15.47 21.13 -11.87
C GLY A 50 -16.23 22.30 -12.51
N LYS A 51 -16.61 22.23 -13.79
CA LYS A 51 -17.20 23.37 -14.53
C LYS A 51 -18.71 23.25 -14.83
N LYS A 52 -19.39 22.17 -14.40
CA LYS A 52 -20.82 21.97 -14.67
C LYS A 52 -21.69 21.77 -13.41
N TRP A 53 -21.33 22.40 -12.29
CA TRP A 53 -22.30 22.64 -11.22
C TRP A 53 -22.65 24.12 -11.22
N LYS A 54 -23.77 24.44 -11.87
CA LYS A 54 -24.37 25.77 -11.89
C LYS A 54 -24.63 26.25 -10.46
N LYS A 55 -24.35 27.54 -10.26
CA LYS A 55 -24.91 28.46 -9.26
C LYS A 55 -25.97 27.85 -8.32
N GLN A 56 -25.55 27.45 -7.13
CA GLN A 56 -26.29 27.80 -5.93
C GLN A 56 -25.31 28.56 -5.04
N LYS A 57 -25.70 29.77 -4.61
CA LYS A 57 -24.93 30.58 -3.67
C LYS A 57 -24.82 29.81 -2.36
N ARG A 58 -23.82 28.93 -2.23
CA ARG A 58 -23.41 28.40 -0.94
C ARG A 58 -22.79 29.57 -0.16
N PRO A 59 -23.15 29.82 1.10
CA PRO A 59 -22.49 30.84 1.90
C PRO A 59 -20.98 30.57 1.83
N LYS A 60 -20.19 31.62 1.61
CA LYS A 60 -18.72 31.56 1.52
C LYS A 60 -18.20 30.80 2.75
N ARG A 61 -18.00 29.49 2.61
CA ARG A 61 -17.38 28.67 3.66
C ARG A 61 -16.05 29.33 3.92
N LYS A 62 -15.89 29.90 5.12
CA LYS A 62 -14.61 30.45 5.60
C LYS A 62 -13.55 29.44 5.20
N LYS A 63 -12.61 29.87 4.35
CA LYS A 63 -11.50 29.03 3.89
C LYS A 63 -10.89 28.44 5.16
N ALA A 64 -11.10 27.14 5.38
CA ALA A 64 -10.62 26.48 6.58
C ALA A 64 -9.13 26.84 6.67
N LYS A 65 -8.73 27.49 7.77
CA LYS A 65 -7.31 27.72 8.08
C LYS A 65 -6.64 26.40 7.75
N SER A 66 -5.69 26.39 6.81
CA SER A 66 -4.91 25.19 6.52
C SER A 66 -4.43 24.71 7.88
N SER A 67 -4.97 23.58 8.35
CA SER A 67 -4.53 23.02 9.61
C SER A 67 -3.03 22.90 9.42
N LYS A 68 -2.27 23.63 10.25
CA LYS A 68 -0.81 23.56 10.30
C LYS A 68 -0.47 22.09 10.07
N ASP A 69 0.32 21.81 9.03
CA ASP A 69 0.73 20.45 8.67
C ASP A 69 1.53 19.92 9.87
N LYS A 70 0.80 19.48 10.89
CA LYS A 70 1.32 18.71 12.00
C LYS A 70 1.62 17.41 11.31
N GLY A 71 2.86 17.28 10.83
CA GLY A 71 3.29 16.18 9.96
C GLY A 71 2.64 14.89 10.45
N ARG A 72 1.75 14.35 9.61
CA ARG A 72 0.87 13.23 9.96
C ARG A 72 1.73 12.12 10.55
N ARG A 73 1.63 11.89 11.86
CA ARG A 73 2.57 10.99 12.55
C ARG A 73 2.23 9.58 12.14
N ARG A 74 3.21 8.88 11.57
CA ARG A 74 3.10 7.45 11.32
C ARG A 74 3.18 6.76 12.67
N ALA A 75 2.18 5.95 13.01
CA ALA A 75 2.25 5.12 14.19
C ALA A 75 3.34 4.06 13.95
N THR A 76 4.35 4.06 14.82
CA THR A 76 5.46 3.09 14.77
C THR A 76 5.23 1.99 15.81
N ASN A 77 4.64 2.35 16.95
CA ASN A 77 4.44 1.41 18.05
C ASN A 77 3.09 0.68 17.90
N PRO A 78 3.01 -0.63 18.22
CA PRO A 78 1.75 -1.37 18.16
C PRO A 78 0.63 -0.74 19.00
N GLN A 79 0.96 -0.17 20.16
CA GLN A 79 0.02 0.55 21.01
C GLN A 79 -0.58 1.78 20.32
N GLN A 80 0.25 2.56 19.63
CA GLN A 80 -0.20 3.74 18.88
C GLN A 80 -1.14 3.35 17.74
N VAL A 81 -0.90 2.21 17.09
CA VAL A 81 -1.80 1.68 16.05
C VAL A 81 -3.16 1.32 16.66
N VAL A 82 -3.18 0.64 17.81
CA VAL A 82 -4.42 0.24 18.49
C VAL A 82 -5.23 1.44 18.96
N GLU A 83 -4.60 2.38 19.68
CA GLU A 83 -5.28 3.61 20.12
C GLU A 83 -5.83 4.39 18.94
N GLY A 84 -5.03 4.45 17.88
CA GLY A 84 -5.38 5.16 16.69
C GLY A 84 -6.61 4.57 15.99
N TYR A 85 -6.63 3.24 15.85
CA TYR A 85 -7.77 2.52 15.29
C TYR A 85 -9.05 2.75 16.10
N LYS A 86 -8.98 2.67 17.43
CA LYS A 86 -10.12 2.97 18.33
C LYS A 86 -10.68 4.37 18.09
N LYS A 87 -9.81 5.38 17.95
CA LYS A 87 -10.25 6.77 17.65
C LYS A 87 -10.89 6.89 16.27
N VAL A 88 -10.32 6.24 15.24
CA VAL A 88 -10.91 6.20 13.88
C VAL A 88 -12.31 5.61 13.95
N LEU A 89 -12.48 4.46 14.61
CA LEU A 89 -13.78 3.81 14.77
C LEU A 89 -14.79 4.72 15.45
N GLY A 90 -14.42 5.35 16.56
CA GLY A 90 -15.32 6.26 17.29
C GLY A 90 -15.73 7.49 16.47
N HIS A 91 -14.89 7.98 15.57
CA HIS A 91 -15.28 9.06 14.65
C HIS A 91 -16.10 8.57 13.45
N PHE A 92 -15.79 7.37 12.94
CA PHE A 92 -16.51 6.76 11.83
C PHE A 92 -17.95 6.42 12.23
N GLN A 93 -18.15 5.87 13.42
CA GLN A 93 -19.47 5.59 14.00
C GLN A 93 -20.32 6.87 14.17
N LYS A 94 -19.69 8.04 14.33
CA LYS A 94 -20.36 9.35 14.37
C LYS A 94 -20.75 9.88 12.98
N GLY A 95 -20.68 9.05 11.93
CA GLY A 95 -21.08 9.40 10.56
C GLY A 95 -20.06 10.26 9.80
N LYS A 96 -18.83 10.38 10.29
CA LYS A 96 -17.76 11.09 9.56
C LYS A 96 -17.20 10.21 8.45
N ASN A 97 -16.86 10.82 7.32
CA ASN A 97 -16.21 10.12 6.21
C ASN A 97 -14.78 9.73 6.57
N LEU A 98 -14.27 8.62 6.01
CA LEU A 98 -12.92 8.10 6.30
C LEU A 98 -11.80 9.16 6.19
N SER A 99 -11.81 10.01 5.16
CA SER A 99 -10.77 11.06 5.05
C SER A 99 -10.85 12.08 6.20
N GLU A 100 -12.05 12.40 6.66
CA GLU A 100 -12.26 13.33 7.77
C GLU A 100 -11.94 12.67 9.11
N THR A 101 -12.26 11.38 9.29
CA THR A 101 -11.88 10.64 10.50
C THR A 101 -10.36 10.63 10.64
N TYR A 102 -9.63 10.17 9.62
CA TYR A 102 -8.18 10.06 9.69
C TYR A 102 -7.47 11.40 9.92
N ASN A 103 -8.00 12.49 9.34
CA ASN A 103 -7.45 13.84 9.57
C ASN A 103 -7.82 14.37 10.97
N ALA A 104 -8.97 13.99 11.52
CA ALA A 104 -9.37 14.41 12.87
C ALA A 104 -8.55 13.74 13.97
N VAL A 105 -8.06 12.51 13.73
CA VAL A 105 -7.23 11.75 14.68
C VAL A 105 -5.73 11.81 14.37
N ASP A 106 -5.33 12.57 13.36
CA ASP A 106 -3.94 12.71 12.90
C ASP A 106 -3.23 11.37 12.56
N ILE A 107 -3.96 10.38 12.04
CA ILE A 107 -3.43 9.06 11.69
C ILE A 107 -3.23 8.92 10.20
N ASP A 108 -2.07 8.42 9.77
CA ASP A 108 -1.84 8.11 8.37
C ASP A 108 -2.72 6.97 7.85
N ARG A 109 -3.25 7.15 6.64
CA ARG A 109 -4.08 6.12 5.98
C ARG A 109 -3.32 4.80 5.85
N ASN A 110 -2.03 4.88 5.56
CA ASN A 110 -1.20 3.70 5.41
C ASN A 110 -1.10 2.92 6.72
N THR A 111 -1.05 3.56 7.88
CA THR A 111 -1.05 2.86 9.18
C THR A 111 -2.24 1.89 9.29
N ILE A 112 -3.44 2.33 8.92
CA ILE A 112 -4.64 1.49 8.98
C ILE A 112 -4.59 0.37 7.94
N THR A 113 -4.09 0.66 6.74
CA THR A 113 -4.00 -0.32 5.66
C THR A 113 -2.89 -1.36 5.86
N THR A 114 -1.69 -0.96 6.29
CA THR A 114 -0.54 -1.86 6.45
C THR A 114 -0.53 -2.56 7.80
N SER A 115 -0.99 -1.88 8.86
CA SER A 115 -0.89 -2.37 10.24
C SER A 115 -2.25 -2.63 10.88
N GLY A 116 -3.32 -2.69 10.08
CA GLY A 116 -4.69 -2.97 10.56
C GLY A 116 -4.83 -4.34 11.24
N PHE A 117 -3.95 -5.30 10.94
CA PHE A 117 -3.96 -6.61 11.61
C PHE A 117 -3.63 -6.53 13.11
N ILE A 118 -2.87 -5.52 13.56
CA ILE A 118 -2.48 -5.35 14.97
C ILE A 118 -3.69 -5.10 15.87
N PRO A 119 -4.57 -4.11 15.60
CA PRO A 119 -5.78 -3.90 16.40
C PRO A 119 -6.78 -5.06 16.29
N GLU A 120 -6.89 -5.72 15.15
CA GLU A 120 -7.74 -6.90 15.02
C GLU A 120 -7.24 -8.05 15.92
N LEU A 121 -5.91 -8.24 16.01
CA LEU A 121 -5.30 -9.18 16.94
C LEU A 121 -5.58 -8.79 18.39
N ALA A 122 -5.46 -7.51 18.74
CA ALA A 122 -5.71 -7.01 20.09
C ALA A 122 -7.17 -7.23 20.56
N ILE A 123 -8.13 -7.23 19.62
CA ILE A 123 -9.55 -7.50 19.92
C ILE A 123 -9.83 -9.00 19.97
N SER A 124 -9.26 -9.76 19.02
CA SER A 124 -9.60 -11.18 18.84
C SER A 124 -8.85 -12.10 19.80
N VAL A 125 -7.56 -11.84 20.02
CA VAL A 125 -6.66 -12.69 20.81
C VAL A 125 -5.69 -11.81 21.61
N PRO A 126 -6.10 -11.29 22.78
CA PRO A 126 -5.31 -10.35 23.55
C PRO A 126 -3.96 -10.93 24.01
N ASP A 127 -3.89 -12.23 24.29
CA ASP A 127 -2.64 -12.90 24.72
C ASP A 127 -1.55 -12.80 23.65
N LYS A 128 -1.89 -13.10 22.39
CA LYS A 128 -0.96 -12.97 21.26
C LYS A 128 -0.56 -11.52 20.99
N TYR A 129 -1.45 -10.58 21.27
CA TYR A 129 -1.11 -9.16 21.20
C TYR A 129 -0.09 -8.77 22.28
N ALA A 130 -0.17 -9.35 23.48
CA ALA A 130 0.83 -9.15 24.53
C ALA A 130 2.23 -9.63 24.10
N ASP A 131 2.30 -10.78 23.41
CA ASP A 131 3.57 -11.28 22.84
C ASP A 131 4.17 -10.29 21.84
N VAL A 132 3.33 -9.72 20.96
CA VAL A 132 3.75 -8.68 20.01
C VAL A 132 4.29 -7.43 20.72
N LEU A 133 3.64 -7.02 21.82
CA LEU A 133 4.12 -5.90 22.64
C LEU A 133 5.46 -6.21 23.31
N GLN A 134 5.63 -7.42 23.82
CA GLN A 134 6.87 -7.85 24.45
C GLN A 134 8.02 -7.88 23.43
N GLY A 135 7.79 -8.43 22.23
CA GLY A 135 8.77 -8.43 21.15
C GLY A 135 9.16 -7.00 20.72
N TYR A 136 8.20 -6.07 20.71
CA TYR A 136 8.46 -4.67 20.37
C TYR A 136 9.34 -3.96 21.43
N SER A 137 9.12 -4.21 22.73
CA SER A 137 9.94 -3.62 23.79
C SER A 137 11.40 -4.10 23.83
N ARG A 138 11.69 -5.22 23.17
CA ARG A 138 13.01 -5.84 23.09
C ARG A 138 13.84 -5.36 21.88
N SER A 139 13.25 -4.54 21.02
CA SER A 139 13.85 -4.04 19.75
C SER A 139 14.37 -2.61 19.92
#